data_AF-A0AAV4TLR4-F1
#
_entry.id   AF-A0AAV4TLR4-F1
#
_cell.length_a   1.000
_cell.length_b   1.000
_cell.length_c   1.000
_cell.angle_alpha   90.00
_cell.angle_beta   90.00
_cell.angle_gamma   90.00
#
_symmetry.space_group_name_H-M   'P 1'
#
loop_
_entity.id
_entity.type
_entity.pdbx_description
1 polymer ?
#
loop_
_entity_poly.entity_id
_entity_poly.type
_entity_poly.pdbx_seq_one_letter_code
_entity_poly.pdbx_strand_id
1 'polypeptide(L)'
;MGYLQMWKPMYLSLTETFEHSTLSKSKRRHRDYREYLVPELSIIHPFPSSFFFKVMCLPTILFRLNGLLLAEELRRSVARAVQVGTTKLSDDFSWRTFYLETSDKALVDYLFGLGQLKEKPNNKIIPCDIVKDITSNEITSFEVEVDLKTHTGPSPSLILQALTAKSAGDEFNLERLEIIGDSFLKYAMSFKTYIKYPFFDEGKLTNLRSRLIQNLHLYQKAKKKKLGQYLTTTPFIPSKTWLPPCYIVEDHVDEKNLVKKKKKKEAENEDEKTENPLHLYFTKQVISDKCVADSVEALIGTYLLSSGQMGALKFMAWLGLNPFPDDEVNYDDWPPPPPNPIVGDHPHHEFRLEVLSSGFDKFEKKIGYTFKNKAYLLQAFTHPSYYYNDITDCYQRLEFLGDAILDYLITRQLYEDPSDHSPGKLTDLRAALVNNIYFASLAVTYKYNKFLKMLSPSLFNLMNNYINMLKESDAFKFFEIHKYYLEEMEFFELGEVDVPKALGDVFESVAGAIYLDSGMSLDAVWKVYSRMILPAMKHLSEHVPISPVRELYESMKQSKDKKIFGDPVIRKDKTYIEVVLPDGRTFQGVGPNKKVAKRSAAKRALAELKKKK
;
A
#
# COMPACT_ATOMS: atom_id res chain seq x y z
N MET A 1 -39.36 34.45 30.88
CA MET A 1 -40.14 33.48 30.09
C MET A 1 -39.60 33.50 28.67
N GLY A 2 -39.19 32.33 28.18
CA GLY A 2 -38.51 32.10 26.91
C GLY A 2 -37.75 30.78 27.04
N TYR A 3 -38.31 29.71 26.48
CA TYR A 3 -38.00 28.32 26.81
C TYR A 3 -36.54 27.93 26.56
N LEU A 4 -35.78 27.72 27.64
CA LEU A 4 -34.47 27.05 27.70
C LEU A 4 -34.60 25.51 27.66
N GLN A 5 -35.71 24.99 27.11
CA GLN A 5 -35.86 23.57 26.82
C GLN A 5 -35.23 23.29 25.46
N MET A 6 -33.93 22.98 25.43
CA MET A 6 -33.27 22.08 24.46
C MET A 6 -31.73 22.19 24.53
N TRP A 7 -31.13 22.10 25.73
CA TRP A 7 -29.69 21.85 25.82
C TRP A 7 -29.46 20.61 26.69
N LYS A 8 -29.06 19.50 26.04
CA LYS A 8 -28.70 18.24 26.69
C LYS A 8 -27.22 18.30 27.13
N PRO A 9 -26.86 17.73 28.28
CA PRO A 9 -25.49 17.72 28.77
C PRO A 9 -24.56 16.89 27.87
N MET A 10 -23.36 17.43 27.61
CA MET A 10 -22.40 16.97 26.61
C MET A 10 -21.32 16.07 27.22
N TYR A 11 -21.73 15.01 27.94
CA TYR A 11 -20.86 13.85 28.22
C TYR A 11 -21.06 12.73 27.19
N LEU A 12 -21.43 13.14 25.97
CA LEU A 12 -21.71 12.26 24.84
C LEU A 12 -20.78 12.68 23.69
N SER A 13 -20.10 11.70 23.12
CA SER A 13 -19.37 11.84 21.85
C SER A 13 -20.32 12.31 20.73
N LEU A 14 -19.78 12.90 19.66
CA LEU A 14 -20.56 13.38 18.51
C LEU A 14 -21.54 12.31 17.98
N THR A 15 -21.12 11.06 17.88
CA THR A 15 -21.97 9.90 17.51
C THR A 15 -23.11 9.63 18.50
N GLU A 16 -22.85 9.76 19.80
CA GLU A 16 -23.88 9.65 20.85
C GLU A 16 -24.86 10.84 20.86
N THR A 17 -24.52 11.93 20.16
CA THR A 17 -25.35 13.13 20.03
C THR A 17 -26.40 12.99 18.93
N PHE A 18 -26.07 12.27 17.85
CA PHE A 18 -26.91 12.14 16.65
C PHE A 18 -27.60 10.76 16.52
N GLU A 19 -27.05 9.67 17.09
CA GLU A 19 -27.67 8.34 17.02
C GLU A 19 -28.07 7.80 18.42
N HIS A 20 -29.37 7.70 18.70
CA HIS A 20 -29.90 7.23 19.98
C HIS A 20 -29.70 5.72 20.24
N SER A 21 -29.32 4.95 19.22
CA SER A 21 -29.19 3.50 19.26
C SER A 21 -27.84 3.01 19.83
N THR A 22 -26.82 3.87 19.90
CA THR A 22 -25.42 3.51 20.25
C THR A 22 -25.06 3.67 21.73
N LEU A 23 -25.97 4.16 22.57
CA LEU A 23 -25.78 4.25 24.02
C LEU A 23 -25.54 2.87 24.65
N SER A 24 -24.46 2.74 25.43
CA SER A 24 -24.19 1.59 26.30
C SER A 24 -25.41 1.27 27.18
N LYS A 25 -25.65 -0.04 27.47
CA LYS A 25 -26.74 -0.49 28.38
C LYS A 25 -26.67 0.16 29.77
N SER A 26 -25.48 0.55 30.24
CA SER A 26 -25.30 1.32 31.48
C SER A 26 -25.75 2.78 31.30
N LYS A 27 -25.35 3.46 30.22
CA LYS A 27 -25.71 4.86 29.96
C LYS A 27 -27.19 5.07 29.61
N ARG A 28 -27.87 4.08 29.01
CA ARG A 28 -29.34 4.13 28.81
C ARG A 28 -30.11 4.21 30.14
N ARG A 29 -29.56 3.66 31.23
CA ARG A 29 -30.14 3.77 32.59
C ARG A 29 -29.94 5.14 33.23
N HIS A 30 -29.06 6.00 32.69
CA HIS A 30 -28.66 7.28 33.28
C HIS A 30 -29.36 8.52 32.68
N ARG A 31 -30.46 8.36 31.93
CA ARG A 31 -31.20 9.52 31.38
C ARG A 31 -31.75 10.47 32.45
N ASP A 32 -31.97 9.98 33.66
CA ASP A 32 -32.48 10.72 34.82
C ASP A 32 -31.41 10.97 35.90
N TYR A 33 -30.12 10.89 35.54
CA TYR A 33 -29.05 11.12 36.52
C TYR A 33 -28.96 12.62 36.86
N ARG A 34 -29.66 13.02 37.93
CA ARG A 34 -29.48 14.31 38.59
C ARG A 34 -28.36 14.16 39.60
N GLU A 35 -27.20 14.77 39.32
CA GLU A 35 -26.17 14.95 40.34
C GLU A 35 -26.56 16.15 41.21
N TYR A 36 -26.84 15.88 42.47
CA TYR A 36 -27.00 16.93 43.47
C TYR A 36 -25.60 17.26 43.99
N LEU A 37 -25.08 18.40 43.56
CA LEU A 37 -23.82 18.93 44.06
C LEU A 37 -24.11 19.78 45.29
N VAL A 38 -23.28 19.63 46.31
CA VAL A 38 -23.30 20.50 47.50
C VAL A 38 -22.85 21.90 47.04
N PRO A 39 -23.69 22.95 47.16
CA PRO A 39 -23.35 24.29 46.66
C PRO A 39 -22.04 24.83 47.22
N GLU A 40 -21.73 24.52 48.48
CA GLU A 40 -20.50 24.89 49.17
C GLU A 40 -19.24 24.24 48.58
N LEU A 41 -19.40 23.12 47.85
CA LEU A 41 -18.33 22.43 47.13
C LEU A 41 -18.30 22.77 45.63
N SER A 42 -19.24 23.60 45.17
CA SER A 42 -19.40 23.95 43.75
C SER A 42 -18.82 25.34 43.49
N ILE A 43 -17.79 25.41 42.65
CA ILE A 43 -17.22 26.69 42.23
C ILE A 43 -17.94 27.16 40.97
N ILE A 44 -18.63 28.31 41.06
CA ILE A 44 -19.21 28.96 39.88
C ILE A 44 -18.07 29.60 39.09
N HIS A 45 -17.70 28.99 37.97
CA HIS A 45 -16.69 29.56 37.09
C HIS A 45 -17.20 30.86 36.45
N PRO A 46 -16.39 31.94 36.37
CA PRO A 46 -16.82 33.21 35.77
C PRO A 46 -17.10 33.16 34.25
N PHE A 47 -16.82 32.03 33.59
CA PHE A 47 -17.03 31.91 32.14
C PHE A 47 -18.32 31.16 31.86
N PRO A 48 -19.12 31.62 30.88
CA PRO A 48 -20.26 30.87 30.38
C PRO A 48 -19.84 29.46 29.93
N SER A 49 -20.67 28.46 30.23
CA SER A 49 -20.42 27.07 29.82
C SER A 49 -20.23 26.91 28.31
N SER A 50 -20.94 27.71 27.51
CA SER A 50 -20.79 27.76 26.05
C SER A 50 -19.39 28.17 25.60
N PHE A 51 -18.70 29.03 26.35
CA PHE A 51 -17.32 29.42 26.07
C PHE A 51 -16.35 28.30 26.44
N PHE A 52 -16.59 27.64 27.58
CA PHE A 52 -15.83 26.45 28.00
C PHE A 52 -15.83 25.38 26.91
N PHE A 53 -16.99 25.09 26.30
CA PHE A 53 -17.05 24.11 25.20
C PHE A 53 -16.17 24.49 24.01
N LYS A 54 -16.11 25.78 23.63
CA LYS A 54 -15.22 26.24 22.56
C LYS A 54 -13.75 26.10 22.94
N VAL A 55 -13.41 26.42 24.19
CA VAL A 55 -12.04 26.28 24.73
C VAL A 55 -11.60 24.81 24.71
N MET A 56 -12.50 23.87 25.00
CA MET A 56 -12.21 22.43 24.96
C MET A 56 -11.84 21.92 23.54
N CYS A 57 -12.17 22.66 22.48
CA CYS A 57 -11.78 22.34 21.11
C CYS A 57 -10.38 22.85 20.73
N LEU A 58 -9.83 23.83 21.46
CA LEU A 58 -8.53 24.45 21.15
C LEU A 58 -7.38 23.44 21.07
N PRO A 59 -7.23 22.47 22.00
CA PRO A 59 -6.16 21.47 21.89
C PRO A 59 -6.18 20.73 20.55
N THR A 60 -7.36 20.32 20.10
CA THR A 60 -7.53 19.62 18.82
C THR A 60 -7.18 20.51 17.64
N ILE A 61 -7.63 21.77 17.64
CA ILE A 61 -7.32 22.73 16.58
C ILE A 61 -5.80 22.97 16.50
N LEU A 62 -5.16 23.22 17.64
CA LEU A 62 -3.72 23.47 17.72
C LEU A 62 -2.90 22.24 17.32
N PHE A 63 -3.32 21.05 17.74
CA PHE A 63 -2.68 19.79 17.34
C PHE A 63 -2.71 19.61 15.82
N ARG A 64 -3.86 19.85 15.18
CA ARG A 64 -4.02 19.78 13.72
C ARG A 64 -3.20 20.83 13.00
N LEU A 65 -3.24 22.07 13.47
CA LEU A 65 -2.48 23.16 12.89
C LEU A 65 -0.97 22.86 12.96
N ASN A 66 -0.48 22.38 14.10
CA ASN A 66 0.92 21.99 14.25
C ASN A 66 1.32 20.89 13.26
N GLY A 67 0.51 19.84 13.10
CA GLY A 67 0.76 18.77 12.13
C GLY A 67 0.84 19.29 10.68
N LEU A 68 -0.06 20.21 10.30
CA LEU A 68 -0.04 20.83 8.96
C LEU A 68 1.17 21.73 8.74
N LEU A 69 1.61 22.48 9.77
CA LEU A 69 2.80 23.32 9.69
C LEU A 69 4.08 22.47 9.56
N LEU A 70 4.18 21.36 10.29
CA LEU A 70 5.28 20.41 10.16
C LEU A 70 5.31 19.74 8.78
N ALA A 71 4.13 19.38 8.25
CA ALA A 71 4.01 18.86 6.88
C ALA A 71 4.45 19.89 5.82
N GLU A 72 4.07 21.16 5.99
CA GLU A 72 4.52 22.25 5.11
C GLU A 72 6.02 22.51 5.21
N GLU A 73 6.60 22.42 6.42
CA GLU A 73 8.05 22.50 6.61
C GLU A 73 8.78 21.40 5.81
N LEU A 74 8.30 20.16 5.91
CA LEU A 74 8.84 19.03 5.15
C LEU A 74 8.72 19.27 3.64
N ARG A 75 7.55 19.70 3.15
CA ARG A 75 7.33 20.06 1.74
C ARG A 75 8.34 21.08 1.25
N ARG A 76 8.54 22.17 2.01
CA ARG A 76 9.50 23.23 1.67
C ARG A 76 10.94 22.74 1.69
N SER A 77 11.29 21.83 2.59
CA SER A 77 12.61 21.22 2.66
C SER A 77 12.94 20.43 1.38
N VAL A 78 11.98 19.62 0.91
CA VAL A 78 12.11 18.86 -0.35
C VAL A 78 12.17 19.82 -1.56
N ALA A 79 11.24 20.77 -1.64
CA ALA A 79 11.19 21.77 -2.72
C ALA A 79 12.51 22.54 -2.86
N ARG A 80 13.14 22.94 -1.74
CA ARG A 80 14.45 23.64 -1.76
C ARG A 80 15.58 22.74 -2.27
N ALA A 81 15.55 21.45 -1.92
CA ALA A 81 16.67 20.56 -2.15
C ALA A 81 16.67 19.92 -3.55
N VAL A 82 15.49 19.57 -4.08
CA VAL A 82 15.37 18.83 -5.35
C VAL A 82 14.38 19.45 -6.35
N GLN A 83 13.89 20.67 -6.07
CA GLN A 83 13.00 21.43 -6.96
C GLN A 83 11.73 20.65 -7.34
N VAL A 84 11.20 19.86 -6.40
CA VAL A 84 9.88 19.25 -6.53
C VAL A 84 8.86 20.24 -5.95
N GLY A 85 8.44 21.17 -6.80
CA GLY A 85 7.51 22.23 -6.51
C GLY A 85 8.10 23.52 -5.93
N THR A 86 7.25 24.53 -5.71
CA THR A 86 7.65 25.88 -5.30
C THR A 86 7.82 26.03 -3.79
N THR A 87 8.89 26.70 -3.36
CA THR A 87 9.21 26.87 -1.92
C THR A 87 8.38 27.94 -1.21
N LYS A 88 7.91 28.94 -1.95
CA LYS A 88 6.95 29.96 -1.50
C LYS A 88 5.77 29.92 -2.46
N LEU A 89 4.58 29.86 -1.90
CA LEU A 89 3.32 29.97 -2.64
C LEU A 89 2.91 31.45 -2.65
N SER A 90 2.08 31.85 -3.61
CA SER A 90 1.50 33.20 -3.65
C SER A 90 0.69 33.48 -2.38
N ASP A 91 0.63 34.73 -1.92
CA ASP A 91 -0.19 35.12 -0.76
C ASP A 91 -1.70 34.88 -1.03
N ASP A 92 -2.12 34.91 -2.29
CA ASP A 92 -3.49 34.60 -2.72
C ASP A 92 -3.75 33.09 -2.90
N PHE A 93 -2.72 32.25 -2.77
CA PHE A 93 -2.87 30.81 -2.95
C PHE A 93 -3.53 30.17 -1.73
N SER A 94 -4.58 29.39 -1.98
CA SER A 94 -5.21 28.55 -0.98
C SER A 94 -5.20 27.10 -1.43
N TRP A 95 -4.76 26.21 -0.54
CA TRP A 95 -4.94 24.77 -0.74
C TRP A 95 -6.43 24.46 -0.85
N ARG A 96 -6.77 23.44 -1.65
CA ARG A 96 -8.12 22.87 -1.61
C ARG A 96 -8.41 22.42 -0.17
N THR A 97 -9.60 22.71 0.31
CA THR A 97 -10.03 22.32 1.65
C THR A 97 -9.89 20.82 1.79
N PHE A 98 -9.03 20.39 2.71
CA PHE A 98 -8.88 18.98 3.04
C PHE A 98 -10.12 18.54 3.82
N TYR A 99 -11.03 17.84 3.15
CA TYR A 99 -12.14 17.18 3.82
C TYR A 99 -11.64 15.81 4.28
N LEU A 100 -11.41 15.69 5.59
CA LEU A 100 -10.99 14.43 6.22
C LEU A 100 -11.97 13.31 5.84
N GLU A 101 -11.41 12.10 5.66
CA GLU A 101 -12.09 10.81 5.71
C GLU A 101 -12.83 10.62 7.04
N THR A 102 -13.86 11.43 7.35
CA THR A 102 -14.69 11.10 8.50
C THR A 102 -15.54 9.90 8.13
N SER A 103 -15.41 8.84 8.92
CA SER A 103 -16.29 7.67 8.80
C SER A 103 -17.76 8.01 9.07
N ASP A 104 -18.03 9.19 9.63
CA ASP A 104 -19.36 9.68 9.97
C ASP A 104 -20.01 10.40 8.77
N LYS A 105 -20.54 9.60 7.84
CA LYS A 105 -21.31 10.11 6.69
C LYS A 105 -22.50 10.98 7.13
N ALA A 106 -23.08 10.73 8.31
CA ALA A 106 -24.20 11.50 8.82
C ALA A 106 -23.77 12.92 9.23
N LEU A 107 -22.59 13.08 9.85
CA LEU A 107 -22.03 14.40 10.17
C LEU A 107 -21.75 15.20 8.89
N VAL A 108 -21.19 14.56 7.87
CA VAL A 108 -20.93 15.18 6.56
C VAL A 108 -22.23 15.67 5.93
N ASP A 109 -23.24 14.80 5.84
CA ASP A 109 -24.52 15.16 5.26
C ASP A 109 -25.23 16.27 6.06
N TYR A 110 -25.10 16.25 7.39
CA TYR A 110 -25.62 17.29 8.28
C TYR A 110 -24.95 18.65 8.04
N LEU A 111 -23.62 18.71 8.01
CA LEU A 111 -22.86 19.94 7.77
C LEU A 111 -23.07 20.49 6.35
N PHE A 112 -23.24 19.59 5.37
CA PHE A 112 -23.61 19.95 4.00
C PHE A 112 -25.02 20.54 3.95
N GLY A 113 -25.99 19.93 4.64
CA GLY A 113 -27.34 20.47 4.79
C GLY A 113 -27.41 21.84 5.47
N LEU A 114 -26.45 22.14 6.36
CA LEU A 114 -26.31 23.45 7.00
C LEU A 114 -25.60 24.50 6.12
N GLY A 115 -25.14 24.15 4.91
CA GLY A 115 -24.36 25.04 4.04
C GLY A 115 -22.97 25.38 4.59
N GLN A 116 -22.51 24.68 5.64
CA GLN A 116 -21.17 24.85 6.22
C GLN A 116 -20.11 24.08 5.43
N LEU A 117 -20.51 23.07 4.64
CA LEU A 117 -19.69 22.46 3.61
C LEU A 117 -20.11 22.98 2.24
N LYS A 118 -19.15 23.54 1.49
CA LYS A 118 -19.38 23.97 0.09
C LYS A 118 -19.49 22.77 -0.86
N GLU A 119 -18.79 21.68 -0.56
CA GLU A 119 -18.77 20.45 -1.35
C GLU A 119 -18.83 19.23 -0.42
N LYS A 120 -19.41 18.13 -0.89
CA LYS A 120 -19.29 16.84 -0.18
C LYS A 120 -17.86 16.32 -0.35
N PRO A 121 -17.24 15.73 0.70
CA PRO A 121 -15.92 15.13 0.62
C PRO A 121 -15.92 14.05 -0.46
N ASN A 122 -15.37 14.37 -1.64
CA ASN A 122 -15.00 13.36 -2.61
C ASN A 122 -13.51 13.17 -2.45
N ASN A 123 -13.20 12.10 -1.72
CA ASN A 123 -11.88 11.58 -1.35
C ASN A 123 -10.96 11.24 -2.54
N LYS A 124 -11.28 11.71 -3.73
CA LYS A 124 -10.48 11.53 -4.93
C LYS A 124 -9.43 12.63 -4.94
N ILE A 125 -8.26 12.30 -4.40
CA ILE A 125 -7.02 12.94 -4.88
C ILE A 125 -7.08 12.75 -6.40
N ILE A 126 -7.07 13.87 -7.15
CA ILE A 126 -6.99 13.78 -8.59
C ILE A 126 -5.49 13.72 -8.89
N PRO A 127 -4.94 12.53 -9.15
CA PRO A 127 -3.55 12.42 -9.55
C PRO A 127 -3.26 13.31 -10.74
N CYS A 128 -2.15 14.03 -10.66
CA CYS A 128 -1.69 14.95 -11.71
C CYS A 128 -0.96 14.25 -12.86
N ASP A 129 -0.59 12.99 -12.65
CA ASP A 129 0.32 12.21 -13.49
C ASP A 129 -0.37 11.13 -14.34
N ILE A 130 -1.71 11.08 -14.31
CA ILE A 130 -2.48 10.10 -15.06
C ILE A 130 -3.66 10.72 -15.79
N VAL A 131 -4.11 10.08 -16.85
CA VAL A 131 -5.37 10.40 -17.54
C VAL A 131 -6.34 9.24 -17.35
N LYS A 132 -7.57 9.53 -16.90
CA LYS A 132 -8.65 8.55 -16.81
C LYS A 132 -9.74 8.81 -17.82
N ASP A 133 -10.30 7.73 -18.35
CA ASP A 133 -11.59 7.80 -19.03
C ASP A 133 -12.69 8.00 -17.99
N ILE A 134 -13.47 9.08 -18.15
CA ILE A 134 -14.52 9.48 -17.21
C ILE A 134 -15.63 8.43 -17.12
N THR A 135 -15.90 7.72 -18.22
CA THR A 135 -17.01 6.75 -18.33
C THR A 135 -16.64 5.39 -17.79
N SER A 136 -15.44 4.89 -18.08
CA SER A 136 -14.99 3.56 -17.68
C SER A 136 -14.16 3.54 -16.39
N ASN A 137 -13.69 4.72 -15.94
CA ASN A 137 -12.70 4.90 -14.87
C ASN A 137 -11.39 4.10 -15.11
N GLU A 138 -11.11 3.76 -16.36
CA GLU A 138 -9.84 3.14 -16.76
C GLU A 138 -8.76 4.23 -16.86
N ILE A 139 -7.57 3.94 -16.34
CA ILE A 139 -6.39 4.76 -16.60
C ILE A 139 -5.97 4.52 -18.04
N THR A 140 -6.00 5.60 -18.82
CA THR A 140 -5.61 5.62 -20.24
C THR A 140 -4.15 6.01 -20.42
N SER A 141 -3.56 6.71 -19.46
CA SER A 141 -2.15 7.09 -19.45
C SER A 141 -1.61 7.23 -18.03
N PHE A 142 -0.37 6.81 -17.82
CA PHE A 142 0.46 6.91 -16.62
C PHE A 142 1.63 7.90 -16.81
N GLU A 143 1.81 8.44 -18.01
CA GLU A 143 3.00 9.20 -18.42
C GLU A 143 2.72 10.69 -18.59
N VAL A 144 1.77 11.23 -17.84
CA VAL A 144 1.50 12.67 -17.90
C VAL A 144 2.67 13.42 -17.26
N GLU A 145 3.34 14.23 -18.07
CA GLU A 145 4.40 15.10 -17.58
C GLU A 145 3.85 16.20 -16.68
N VAL A 146 4.50 16.37 -15.52
CA VAL A 146 4.16 17.40 -14.54
C VAL A 146 5.30 18.40 -14.51
N ASP A 147 5.02 19.68 -14.76
CA ASP A 147 6.02 20.74 -14.61
C ASP A 147 6.35 20.96 -13.14
N LEU A 148 7.38 20.28 -12.66
CA LEU A 148 7.84 20.33 -11.28
C LEU A 148 8.34 21.71 -10.85
N LYS A 149 8.70 22.61 -11.78
CA LYS A 149 9.23 23.93 -11.45
C LYS A 149 8.11 24.87 -10.99
N THR A 150 6.97 24.81 -11.67
CA THR A 150 5.79 25.65 -11.35
C THR A 150 4.81 24.95 -10.43
N HIS A 151 4.91 23.62 -10.27
CA HIS A 151 4.03 22.85 -9.40
C HIS A 151 4.12 23.31 -7.93
N THR A 152 3.05 23.21 -7.15
CA THR A 152 3.06 23.63 -5.73
C THR A 152 3.67 22.59 -4.79
N GLY A 153 3.92 21.38 -5.31
CA GLY A 153 4.23 20.18 -4.53
C GLY A 153 2.98 19.55 -3.89
N PRO A 154 3.14 18.46 -3.12
CA PRO A 154 2.03 17.82 -2.40
C PRO A 154 1.43 18.75 -1.36
N SER A 155 0.10 18.65 -1.17
CA SER A 155 -0.57 19.41 -0.12
C SER A 155 -0.09 18.96 1.27
N PRO A 156 0.05 19.89 2.23
CA PRO A 156 0.42 19.55 3.60
C PRO A 156 -0.52 18.54 4.26
N SER A 157 -1.79 18.52 3.86
CA SER A 157 -2.74 17.54 4.36
C SER A 157 -2.43 16.11 3.92
N LEU A 158 -1.97 15.92 2.68
CA LEU A 158 -1.61 14.61 2.16
C LEU A 158 -0.30 14.11 2.78
N ILE A 159 0.66 15.02 2.97
CA ILE A 159 1.89 14.72 3.72
C ILE A 159 1.56 14.35 5.16
N LEU A 160 0.65 15.09 5.82
CA LEU A 160 0.20 14.76 7.17
C LEU A 160 -0.42 13.36 7.22
N GLN A 161 -1.21 12.98 6.22
CA GLN A 161 -1.75 11.62 6.12
C GLN A 161 -0.66 10.55 6.05
N ALA A 162 0.39 10.77 5.25
CA ALA A 162 1.54 9.87 5.17
C ALA A 162 2.36 9.79 6.46
N LEU A 163 2.29 10.82 7.31
CA LEU A 163 3.00 10.90 8.60
C LEU A 163 2.17 10.39 9.78
N THR A 164 0.88 10.11 9.59
CA THR A 164 -0.01 9.60 10.64
C THR A 164 -0.10 8.08 10.59
N ALA A 165 0.43 7.43 11.62
CA ALA A 165 0.38 5.98 11.75
C ALA A 165 -0.99 5.50 12.18
N LYS A 166 -1.35 4.27 11.79
CA LYS A 166 -2.60 3.62 12.23
C LYS A 166 -2.76 3.57 13.76
N SER A 167 -1.65 3.42 14.49
CA SER A 167 -1.66 3.39 15.96
C SER A 167 -2.09 4.70 16.61
N ALA A 168 -2.01 5.82 15.89
CA ALA A 168 -2.52 7.10 16.36
C ALA A 168 -4.04 7.10 16.49
N GLY A 169 -4.74 6.13 15.89
CA GLY A 169 -6.20 6.02 16.01
C GLY A 169 -6.94 7.25 15.48
N ASP A 170 -6.34 7.93 14.51
CA ASP A 170 -6.90 9.09 13.85
C ASP A 170 -7.93 8.67 12.78
N GLU A 171 -8.67 9.63 12.23
CA GLU A 171 -9.66 9.38 11.16
C GLU A 171 -9.01 8.91 9.86
N PHE A 172 -7.76 9.31 9.62
CA PHE A 172 -6.97 8.96 8.44
C PHE A 172 -5.62 8.35 8.84
N ASN A 173 -5.00 7.61 7.93
CA ASN A 173 -3.67 7.05 8.15
C ASN A 173 -2.92 6.81 6.84
N LEU A 174 -1.65 6.42 6.98
CA LEU A 174 -0.72 6.19 5.90
C LEU A 174 -0.96 4.92 5.05
N GLU A 175 -1.80 3.96 5.49
CA GLU A 175 -1.85 2.61 4.90
C GLU A 175 -2.18 2.61 3.39
N ARG A 176 -3.06 3.51 2.93
CA ARG A 176 -3.37 3.60 1.49
C ARG A 176 -2.19 4.12 0.68
N LEU A 177 -1.54 5.17 1.17
CA LEU A 177 -0.39 5.80 0.53
C LEU A 177 0.84 4.88 0.55
N GLU A 178 0.98 4.09 1.61
CA GLU A 178 1.99 3.03 1.73
C GLU A 178 1.86 2.01 0.60
N ILE A 179 0.65 1.51 0.33
CA ILE A 179 0.42 0.49 -0.72
C ILE A 179 0.90 0.95 -2.09
N ILE A 180 0.56 2.17 -2.49
CA ILE A 180 0.95 2.71 -3.79
C ILE A 180 2.45 3.07 -3.82
N GLY A 181 2.97 3.64 -2.73
CA GLY A 181 4.37 3.99 -2.58
C GLY A 181 5.32 2.79 -2.58
N ASP A 182 4.94 1.69 -1.91
CA ASP A 182 5.64 0.39 -1.92
C ASP A 182 5.76 -0.15 -3.35
N SER A 183 4.65 -0.20 -4.09
CA SER A 183 4.66 -0.70 -5.47
C SER A 183 5.55 0.15 -6.39
N PHE A 184 5.51 1.48 -6.25
CA PHE A 184 6.36 2.39 -7.03
C PHE A 184 7.84 2.31 -6.63
N LEU A 185 8.14 2.21 -5.33
CA LEU A 185 9.50 2.00 -4.81
C LEU A 185 10.09 0.69 -5.37
N LYS A 186 9.30 -0.40 -5.38
CA LYS A 186 9.69 -1.68 -5.96
C LYS A 186 9.97 -1.55 -7.45
N TYR A 187 9.10 -0.89 -8.20
CA TYR A 187 9.30 -0.59 -9.63
C TYR A 187 10.59 0.20 -9.89
N ALA A 188 10.75 1.36 -9.25
CA ALA A 188 11.90 2.26 -9.46
C ALA A 188 13.23 1.58 -9.10
N MET A 189 13.28 0.82 -8.00
CA MET A 189 14.49 0.09 -7.62
C MET A 189 14.76 -1.11 -8.54
N SER A 190 13.73 -1.82 -9.00
CA SER A 190 13.88 -2.90 -9.98
C SER A 190 14.46 -2.36 -11.28
N PHE A 191 13.87 -1.27 -11.79
CA PHE A 191 14.34 -0.54 -12.96
C PHE A 191 15.82 -0.17 -12.84
N LYS A 192 16.20 0.51 -11.75
CA LYS A 192 17.59 0.88 -11.48
C LYS A 192 18.53 -0.32 -11.56
N THR A 193 18.21 -1.38 -10.82
CA THR A 193 19.10 -2.54 -10.73
C THR A 193 19.19 -3.29 -12.06
N TYR A 194 18.11 -3.33 -12.82
CA TYR A 194 18.07 -3.98 -14.13
C TYR A 194 19.00 -3.28 -15.13
N ILE A 195 18.96 -1.95 -15.19
CA ILE A 195 19.79 -1.14 -16.09
C ILE A 195 21.25 -1.12 -15.63
N LYS A 196 21.50 -0.87 -14.34
CA LYS A 196 22.86 -0.71 -13.80
C LYS A 196 23.69 -2.00 -13.82
N TYR A 197 23.04 -3.16 -13.73
CA TYR A 197 23.71 -4.45 -13.62
C TYR A 197 23.27 -5.41 -14.76
N PRO A 198 23.75 -5.20 -16.00
CA PRO A 198 23.33 -5.98 -17.16
C PRO A 198 23.72 -7.47 -17.08
N PHE A 199 24.76 -7.81 -16.32
CA PHE A 199 25.27 -9.19 -16.19
C PHE A 199 24.72 -9.95 -14.97
N PHE A 200 23.79 -9.35 -14.22
CA PHE A 200 23.22 -10.01 -13.04
C PHE A 200 22.01 -10.85 -13.45
N ASP A 201 21.98 -12.09 -12.95
CA ASP A 201 20.82 -12.96 -13.02
C ASP A 201 19.67 -12.46 -12.11
N GLU A 202 18.47 -13.02 -12.32
CA GLU A 202 17.26 -12.70 -11.55
C GLU A 202 17.49 -12.81 -10.04
N GLY A 203 18.14 -13.88 -9.57
CA GLY A 203 18.34 -14.10 -8.15
C GLY A 203 19.22 -13.03 -7.50
N LYS A 204 20.30 -12.62 -8.17
CA LYS A 204 21.16 -11.51 -7.74
C LYS A 204 20.39 -10.18 -7.73
N LEU A 205 19.61 -9.90 -8.78
CA LEU A 205 18.79 -8.69 -8.89
C LEU A 205 17.74 -8.63 -7.78
N THR A 206 17.01 -9.72 -7.55
CA THR A 206 16.00 -9.85 -6.48
C THR A 206 16.61 -9.67 -5.10
N ASN A 207 17.79 -10.24 -4.84
CA ASN A 207 18.50 -10.06 -3.57
C ASN A 207 18.93 -8.59 -3.38
N LEU A 208 19.52 -7.97 -4.41
CA LEU A 208 19.94 -6.57 -4.35
C LEU A 208 18.74 -5.63 -4.13
N ARG A 209 17.66 -5.80 -4.91
CA ARG A 209 16.39 -5.08 -4.72
C ARG A 209 15.88 -5.22 -3.31
N SER A 210 15.80 -6.45 -2.79
CA SER A 210 15.31 -6.74 -1.44
C SER A 210 16.13 -6.04 -0.36
N ARG A 211 17.45 -5.94 -0.51
CA ARG A 211 18.32 -5.16 0.39
C ARG A 211 18.07 -3.66 0.28
N LEU A 212 17.81 -3.14 -0.91
CA LEU A 212 17.56 -1.72 -1.14
C LEU A 212 16.21 -1.27 -0.57
N ILE A 213 15.18 -2.11 -0.63
CA ILE A 213 13.83 -1.79 -0.14
C ILE A 213 13.56 -2.32 1.28
N GLN A 214 14.55 -2.94 1.93
CA GLN A 214 14.37 -3.48 3.28
C GLN A 214 13.99 -2.38 4.29
N ASN A 215 13.03 -2.63 5.18
CA ASN A 215 12.57 -1.64 6.16
C ASN A 215 13.72 -1.04 7.00
N LEU A 216 14.74 -1.83 7.35
CA LEU A 216 15.92 -1.33 8.06
C LEU A 216 16.70 -0.27 7.25
N HIS A 217 16.85 -0.49 5.94
CA HIS A 217 17.53 0.45 5.06
C HIS A 217 16.70 1.73 4.88
N LEU A 218 15.38 1.60 4.67
CA LEU A 218 14.46 2.74 4.59
C LEU A 218 14.49 3.58 5.87
N TYR A 219 14.44 2.91 7.04
CA TYR A 219 14.58 3.55 8.35
C TYR A 219 15.90 4.31 8.49
N GLN A 220 17.03 3.72 8.10
CA GLN A 220 18.34 4.38 8.19
C GLN A 220 18.40 5.66 7.34
N LYS A 221 17.78 5.65 6.16
CA LYS A 221 17.68 6.84 5.28
C LYS A 221 16.77 7.90 5.89
N ALA A 222 15.61 7.49 6.40
CA ALA A 222 14.67 8.37 7.08
C ALA A 222 15.27 9.04 8.32
N LYS A 223 16.05 8.28 9.12
CA LYS A 223 16.73 8.76 10.32
C LYS A 223 17.72 9.88 10.00
N LYS A 224 18.47 9.78 8.90
CA LYS A 224 19.38 10.84 8.43
C LYS A 224 18.65 12.14 8.09
N LYS A 225 17.39 12.04 7.66
CA LYS A 225 16.51 13.18 7.38
C LYS A 225 15.63 13.60 8.56
N LYS A 226 15.81 12.98 9.73
CA LYS A 226 15.01 13.21 10.95
C LYS A 226 13.50 13.06 10.73
N LEU A 227 13.06 12.22 9.78
CA LEU A 227 11.63 12.06 9.47
C LEU A 227 10.81 11.60 10.67
N GLY A 228 11.41 10.83 11.59
CA GLY A 228 10.77 10.41 12.84
C GLY A 228 10.19 11.56 13.68
N GLN A 229 10.70 12.78 13.55
CA GLN A 229 10.20 13.95 14.29
C GLN A 229 8.85 14.46 13.79
N TYR A 230 8.49 14.12 12.55
CA TYR A 230 7.25 14.56 11.90
C TYR A 230 6.11 13.55 12.07
N LEU A 231 6.42 12.31 12.45
CA LEU A 231 5.43 11.24 12.55
C LEU A 231 4.51 11.46 13.76
N THR A 232 3.26 11.00 13.62
CA THR A 232 2.31 10.88 14.73
C THR A 232 1.95 9.42 14.90
N THR A 233 2.34 8.81 16.03
CA THR A 233 2.04 7.39 16.31
C THR A 233 1.17 7.18 17.54
N THR A 234 1.10 8.16 18.42
CA THR A 234 0.35 8.11 19.68
C THR A 234 -1.05 8.70 19.49
N PRO A 235 -2.09 8.08 20.09
CA PRO A 235 -3.42 8.65 20.06
C PRO A 235 -3.50 10.01 20.73
N PHE A 236 -4.07 10.98 20.02
CA PHE A 236 -4.30 12.31 20.56
C PHE A 236 -5.51 12.32 21.51
N ILE A 237 -5.21 12.46 22.79
CA ILE A 237 -6.16 12.63 23.88
C ILE A 237 -5.79 13.93 24.62
N PRO A 238 -6.57 15.02 24.47
CA PRO A 238 -6.25 16.32 25.06
C PRO A 238 -5.93 16.28 26.55
N SER A 239 -6.62 15.42 27.31
CA SER A 239 -6.44 15.30 28.76
C SER A 239 -5.27 14.43 29.20
N LYS A 240 -4.63 13.67 28.29
CA LYS A 240 -3.62 12.66 28.64
C LYS A 240 -2.31 12.76 27.87
N THR A 241 -2.31 13.37 26.70
CA THR A 241 -1.19 13.29 25.74
C THR A 241 -0.85 14.63 25.11
N TRP A 242 -1.45 15.71 25.60
CA TRP A 242 -1.24 17.05 25.05
C TRP A 242 -0.86 18.02 26.15
N LEU A 243 0.07 18.90 25.82
CA LEU A 243 0.39 20.08 26.62
C LEU A 243 0.17 21.32 25.75
N PRO A 244 -0.37 22.42 26.32
CA PRO A 244 -0.41 23.69 25.64
C PRO A 244 1.00 24.13 25.20
N PRO A 245 1.12 24.81 24.04
CA PRO A 245 2.38 25.46 23.67
C PRO A 245 2.90 26.35 24.81
N CYS A 246 4.22 26.34 25.02
CA CYS A 246 4.90 27.11 26.07
C CYS A 246 4.52 26.72 27.52
N TYR A 247 3.81 25.61 27.74
CA TYR A 247 3.54 25.07 29.06
C TYR A 247 4.59 24.03 29.45
N ILE A 248 5.22 24.21 30.62
CA ILE A 248 6.17 23.27 31.21
C ILE A 248 5.49 22.63 32.42
N VAL A 249 5.63 21.32 32.55
CA VAL A 249 5.14 20.61 33.74
C VAL A 249 6.15 20.85 34.85
N GLU A 250 5.73 21.52 35.92
CA GLU A 250 6.55 21.74 37.11
C GLU A 250 6.55 20.48 38.01
N ASP A 251 7.72 20.10 38.51
CA ASP A 251 7.90 18.94 39.40
C ASP A 251 7.47 19.27 40.83
N HIS A 252 6.17 19.13 41.10
CA HIS A 252 5.63 19.13 42.46
C HIS A 252 4.94 17.82 42.83
N VAL A 253 5.28 16.71 42.16
CA VAL A 253 4.65 15.40 42.41
C VAL A 253 5.68 14.38 42.87
N ASP A 254 5.48 13.85 44.07
CA ASP A 254 6.25 12.77 44.70
C ASP A 254 6.52 11.61 43.72
N GLU A 255 7.78 11.46 43.30
CA GLU A 255 8.25 10.47 42.31
C GLU A 255 7.95 9.01 42.67
N LYS A 256 7.52 8.75 43.91
CA LYS A 256 7.37 7.40 44.47
C LYS A 256 6.18 6.60 43.90
N ASN A 257 5.19 7.25 43.26
CA ASN A 257 3.93 6.58 42.94
C ASN A 257 3.71 6.22 41.45
N LEU A 258 4.54 6.68 40.51
CA LEU A 258 4.20 6.56 39.07
C LEU A 258 5.08 5.60 38.25
N VAL A 259 6.26 5.20 38.74
CA VAL A 259 7.16 4.34 37.96
C VAL A 259 7.65 3.15 38.77
N LYS A 260 7.03 1.98 38.56
CA LYS A 260 7.62 0.69 38.96
C LYS A 260 8.91 0.46 38.15
N LYS A 261 10.05 0.96 38.65
CA LYS A 261 11.38 0.77 38.04
C LYS A 261 11.74 -0.72 37.99
N LYS A 262 11.74 -1.32 36.79
CA LYS A 262 12.59 -2.49 36.50
C LYS A 262 14.01 -1.96 36.29
N LYS A 263 14.92 -2.24 37.24
CA LYS A 263 16.35 -1.96 37.11
C LYS A 263 16.92 -2.75 35.92
N LYS A 264 17.48 -2.06 34.93
CA LYS A 264 18.54 -2.58 34.05
C LYS A 264 19.69 -1.57 34.05
N LYS A 265 20.90 -2.10 34.22
CA LYS A 265 22.17 -1.37 34.28
C LYS A 265 22.53 -0.84 32.88
N GLU A 266 22.95 0.41 32.78
CA GLU A 266 23.88 0.98 31.78
C GLU A 266 24.23 2.40 32.30
N ALA A 267 25.48 2.60 32.73
CA ALA A 267 26.60 3.15 31.95
C ALA A 267 26.52 4.69 31.90
N GLU A 268 27.37 5.31 32.72
CA GLU A 268 27.55 6.75 32.91
C GLU A 268 28.03 7.40 31.60
N ASN A 269 27.24 8.35 31.09
CA ASN A 269 27.73 9.47 30.29
C ASN A 269 27.04 10.71 30.85
N GLU A 270 27.79 11.48 31.62
CA GLU A 270 27.40 12.77 32.19
C GLU A 270 27.46 13.82 31.07
N ASP A 271 26.32 14.19 30.47
CA ASP A 271 26.14 15.50 29.78
C ASP A 271 24.71 15.78 29.24
N GLU A 272 23.68 15.01 29.61
CA GLU A 272 22.28 15.39 29.33
C GLU A 272 21.62 15.96 30.59
N LYS A 273 21.25 17.26 30.54
CA LYS A 273 20.36 17.90 31.53
C LYS A 273 19.20 16.94 31.81
N THR A 274 19.00 16.57 33.07
CA THR A 274 17.90 15.71 33.51
C THR A 274 16.56 16.36 33.18
N GLU A 275 16.02 16.07 32.00
CA GLU A 275 14.69 16.51 31.56
C GLU A 275 13.62 15.86 32.46
N ASN A 276 12.63 16.66 32.92
CA ASN A 276 11.55 16.21 33.79
C ASN A 276 10.83 14.96 33.19
N PRO A 277 10.81 13.80 33.87
CA PRO A 277 10.17 12.57 33.38
C PRO A 277 8.69 12.71 33.02
N LEU A 278 7.93 13.53 33.76
CA LEU A 278 6.53 13.82 33.45
C LEU A 278 6.41 14.68 32.19
N HIS A 279 7.28 15.68 32.03
CA HIS A 279 7.33 16.48 30.81
C HIS A 279 7.69 15.61 29.59
N LEU A 280 8.61 14.65 29.76
CA LEU A 280 8.97 13.69 28.73
C LEU A 280 7.82 12.77 28.34
N TYR A 281 6.97 12.38 29.29
CA TYR A 281 5.80 11.54 29.02
C TYR A 281 4.83 12.20 28.03
N PHE A 282 4.67 13.52 28.09
CA PHE A 282 3.80 14.26 27.18
C PHE A 282 4.47 14.66 25.86
N THR A 283 5.80 14.83 25.85
CA THR A 283 6.52 15.41 24.70
C THR A 283 7.26 14.37 23.85
N LYS A 284 7.59 13.20 24.40
CA LYS A 284 8.29 12.13 23.66
C LYS A 284 7.33 11.02 23.28
N GLN A 285 7.45 10.59 22.03
CA GLN A 285 6.78 9.41 21.48
C GLN A 285 7.81 8.32 21.16
N VAL A 286 7.41 7.06 21.38
CA VAL A 286 8.21 5.91 20.97
C VAL A 286 7.73 5.45 19.60
N ILE A 287 8.63 5.47 18.63
CA ILE A 287 8.34 5.13 17.24
C ILE A 287 9.13 3.87 16.89
N SER A 288 8.45 2.87 16.31
CA SER A 288 9.11 1.68 15.81
C SER A 288 9.81 1.94 14.47
N ASP A 289 10.96 1.29 14.24
CA ASP A 289 11.70 1.37 12.97
C ASP A 289 10.80 1.03 11.77
N LYS A 290 9.91 0.05 11.95
CA LYS A 290 8.94 -0.35 10.94
C LYS A 290 8.02 0.81 10.57
N CYS A 291 7.41 1.47 11.54
CA CYS A 291 6.48 2.58 11.28
C CYS A 291 7.15 3.74 10.51
N VAL A 292 8.44 3.99 10.75
CA VAL A 292 9.19 5.00 9.99
C VAL A 292 9.38 4.54 8.54
N ALA A 293 9.72 3.26 8.31
CA ALA A 293 9.84 2.72 6.96
C ALA A 293 8.50 2.79 6.19
N ASP A 294 7.41 2.36 6.80
CA ASP A 294 6.06 2.41 6.22
C ASP A 294 5.67 3.88 5.87
N SER A 295 6.06 4.86 6.70
CA SER A 295 5.86 6.29 6.40
C SER A 295 6.71 6.81 5.23
N VAL A 296 7.90 6.24 4.99
CA VAL A 296 8.71 6.60 3.81
C VAL A 296 8.02 6.15 2.54
N GLU A 297 7.50 4.93 2.52
CA GLU A 297 6.71 4.40 1.40
C GLU A 297 5.48 5.29 1.17
N ALA A 298 4.75 5.63 2.23
CA ALA A 298 3.60 6.53 2.13
C ALA A 298 3.94 7.94 1.61
N LEU A 299 5.10 8.50 2.00
CA LEU A 299 5.58 9.77 1.46
C LEU A 299 5.96 9.65 -0.02
N ILE A 300 6.58 8.54 -0.45
CA ILE A 300 6.84 8.28 -1.87
C ILE A 300 5.52 8.26 -2.64
N GLY A 301 4.50 7.56 -2.13
CA GLY A 301 3.15 7.55 -2.71
C GLY A 301 2.51 8.94 -2.78
N THR A 302 2.71 9.77 -1.76
CA THR A 302 2.23 11.17 -1.71
C THR A 302 2.82 12.02 -2.83
N TYR A 303 4.15 11.95 -3.01
CA TYR A 303 4.85 12.67 -4.07
C TYR A 303 4.52 12.13 -5.46
N LEU A 304 4.27 10.83 -5.59
CA LEU A 304 3.82 10.22 -6.84
C LEU A 304 2.45 10.79 -7.26
N LEU A 305 1.46 10.75 -6.38
CA LEU A 305 0.10 11.24 -6.70
C LEU A 305 0.09 12.75 -6.99
N SER A 306 0.90 13.53 -6.26
CA SER A 306 0.87 14.98 -6.34
C SER A 306 1.87 15.59 -7.31
N SER A 307 2.94 14.89 -7.70
CA SER A 307 4.01 15.46 -8.53
C SER A 307 4.50 14.50 -9.60
N GLY A 308 3.77 13.41 -9.80
CA GLY A 308 4.06 12.37 -10.79
C GLY A 308 5.33 11.58 -10.52
N GLN A 309 5.62 10.70 -11.49
CA GLN A 309 6.71 9.75 -11.38
C GLN A 309 8.06 10.44 -11.15
N MET A 310 8.36 11.49 -11.92
CA MET A 310 9.61 12.25 -11.77
C MET A 310 9.71 12.96 -10.41
N GLY A 311 8.60 13.50 -9.90
CA GLY A 311 8.55 14.10 -8.56
C GLY A 311 8.87 13.09 -7.47
N ALA A 312 8.30 11.88 -7.56
CA ALA A 312 8.60 10.78 -6.64
C ALA A 312 10.04 10.29 -6.76
N LEU A 313 10.60 10.13 -7.97
CA LEU A 313 11.99 9.73 -8.17
C LEU A 313 12.98 10.75 -7.57
N LYS A 314 12.74 12.05 -7.78
CA LYS A 314 13.54 13.12 -7.16
C LYS A 314 13.41 13.14 -5.64
N PHE A 315 12.22 12.89 -5.10
CA PHE A 315 12.02 12.73 -3.66
C PHE A 315 12.79 11.53 -3.09
N MET A 316 12.77 10.38 -3.78
CA MET A 316 13.56 9.20 -3.40
C MET A 316 15.07 9.51 -3.40
N ALA A 317 15.57 10.20 -4.43
CA ALA A 317 16.95 10.65 -4.48
C ALA A 317 17.29 11.58 -3.30
N TRP A 318 16.41 12.53 -2.96
CA TRP A 318 16.56 13.40 -1.81
C TRP A 318 16.68 12.63 -0.49
N LEU A 319 15.88 11.57 -0.30
CA LEU A 319 15.98 10.67 0.87
C LEU A 319 17.31 9.89 0.91
N GLY A 320 18.05 9.84 -0.19
CA GLY A 320 19.25 9.02 -0.34
C GLY A 320 18.94 7.59 -0.81
N LEU A 321 17.74 7.37 -1.34
CA LEU A 321 17.30 6.17 -2.05
C LEU A 321 17.41 6.41 -3.56
N ASN A 322 18.61 6.74 -4.05
CA ASN A 322 18.82 7.12 -5.45
C ASN A 322 18.22 6.06 -6.40
N PRO A 323 17.15 6.36 -7.17
CA PRO A 323 16.54 5.42 -8.12
C PRO A 323 17.20 5.47 -9.50
N PHE A 324 18.17 6.35 -9.71
CA PHE A 324 18.83 6.52 -11.00
C PHE A 324 20.01 5.53 -11.14
N PRO A 325 20.24 4.96 -12.34
CA PRO A 325 21.38 4.07 -12.59
C PRO A 325 22.71 4.79 -12.37
N ASP A 326 22.81 6.01 -12.89
CA ASP A 326 23.99 6.86 -12.84
C ASP A 326 23.87 7.92 -11.73
N ASP A 327 25.01 8.44 -11.29
CA ASP A 327 25.06 9.45 -10.23
C ASP A 327 24.79 10.87 -10.78
N GLU A 328 25.16 11.12 -12.04
CA GLU A 328 24.76 12.30 -12.80
C GLU A 328 23.58 11.95 -13.70
N VAL A 329 22.47 12.67 -13.55
CA VAL A 329 21.22 12.38 -14.25
C VAL A 329 20.87 13.56 -15.13
N ASN A 330 20.85 13.35 -16.45
CA ASN A 330 20.17 14.28 -17.33
C ASN A 330 18.66 14.00 -17.28
N TYR A 331 17.91 14.90 -16.63
CA TYR A 331 16.45 14.75 -16.51
C TYR A 331 15.73 14.95 -17.83
N ASP A 332 16.32 15.68 -18.79
CA ASP A 332 15.70 15.96 -20.08
C ASP A 332 15.73 14.74 -21.03
N ASP A 333 16.67 13.81 -20.81
CA ASP A 333 16.81 12.55 -21.56
C ASP A 333 16.31 11.33 -20.74
N TRP A 334 15.40 11.56 -19.79
CA TRP A 334 14.82 10.47 -18.98
C TRP A 334 13.54 9.92 -19.61
N PRO A 335 13.35 8.59 -19.65
CA PRO A 335 14.24 7.54 -19.17
C PRO A 335 15.40 7.22 -20.14
N PRO A 336 16.50 6.60 -19.67
CA PRO A 336 17.63 6.22 -20.54
C PRO A 336 17.19 5.24 -21.63
N PRO A 337 17.95 5.11 -22.74
CA PRO A 337 17.61 4.16 -23.79
C PRO A 337 17.61 2.70 -23.29
N PRO A 338 16.73 1.84 -23.82
CA PRO A 338 16.64 0.45 -23.39
C PRO A 338 17.90 -0.33 -23.79
N PRO A 339 18.36 -1.29 -22.94
CA PRO A 339 19.53 -2.10 -23.25
C PRO A 339 19.24 -3.03 -24.42
N ASN A 340 20.23 -3.24 -25.29
CA ASN A 340 20.10 -4.17 -26.42
C ASN A 340 19.92 -5.61 -25.89
N PRO A 341 18.88 -6.34 -26.34
CA PRO A 341 18.62 -7.72 -25.90
C PRO A 341 19.57 -8.75 -26.52
N ILE A 342 20.27 -8.38 -27.60
CA ILE A 342 21.22 -9.26 -28.28
C ILE A 342 22.51 -9.33 -27.46
N VAL A 343 22.94 -10.54 -27.15
CA VAL A 343 24.15 -10.84 -26.37
C VAL A 343 25.27 -11.23 -27.33
N GLY A 344 26.43 -10.60 -27.20
CA GLY A 344 27.61 -10.92 -28.00
C GLY A 344 27.59 -10.34 -29.43
N ASP A 345 28.64 -10.64 -30.19
CA ASP A 345 28.80 -10.22 -31.58
C ASP A 345 28.62 -11.45 -32.49
N HIS A 346 27.44 -11.55 -33.11
CA HIS A 346 27.08 -12.67 -33.97
C HIS A 346 26.97 -12.19 -35.43
N PRO A 347 27.85 -12.64 -36.34
CA PRO A 347 27.95 -12.12 -37.71
C PRO A 347 26.71 -12.37 -38.61
N HIS A 348 25.67 -13.06 -38.12
CA HIS A 348 24.39 -13.30 -38.80
C HIS A 348 23.19 -13.33 -37.85
N HIS A 349 23.18 -12.50 -36.80
CA HIS A 349 22.12 -12.49 -35.79
C HIS A 349 20.73 -12.23 -36.39
N GLU A 350 20.61 -11.41 -37.43
CA GLU A 350 19.32 -11.10 -38.08
C GLU A 350 18.63 -12.36 -38.66
N PHE A 351 19.37 -13.17 -39.42
CA PHE A 351 18.82 -14.40 -40.00
C PHE A 351 18.41 -15.40 -38.91
N ARG A 352 19.24 -15.59 -37.88
CA ARG A 352 18.88 -16.49 -36.78
C ARG A 352 17.69 -15.97 -35.98
N LEU A 353 17.61 -14.66 -35.76
CA LEU A 353 16.49 -14.02 -35.07
C LEU A 353 15.20 -14.25 -35.85
N GLU A 354 15.22 -14.14 -37.18
CA GLU A 354 14.07 -14.42 -38.03
C GLU A 354 13.59 -15.87 -37.89
N VAL A 355 14.52 -16.84 -37.93
CA VAL A 355 14.20 -18.27 -37.77
C VAL A 355 13.60 -18.56 -36.40
N LEU A 356 14.23 -18.07 -35.31
CA LEU A 356 13.78 -18.34 -33.94
C LEU A 356 12.46 -17.62 -33.62
N SER A 357 12.26 -16.44 -34.20
CA SER A 357 11.05 -15.62 -34.05
C SER A 357 9.91 -16.02 -34.98
N SER A 358 10.12 -17.04 -35.82
CA SER A 358 9.09 -17.53 -36.73
C SER A 358 7.81 -17.90 -35.97
N GLY A 359 6.69 -17.31 -36.41
CA GLY A 359 5.37 -17.51 -35.81
C GLY A 359 4.99 -16.50 -34.72
N PHE A 360 5.91 -15.66 -34.24
CA PHE A 360 5.58 -14.62 -33.27
C PHE A 360 4.61 -13.57 -33.81
N ASP A 361 4.49 -13.39 -35.13
CA ASP A 361 3.47 -12.49 -35.71
C ASP A 361 2.04 -12.89 -35.33
N LYS A 362 1.80 -14.18 -35.09
CA LYS A 362 0.50 -14.69 -34.60
C LYS A 362 0.25 -14.26 -33.17
N PHE A 363 1.29 -14.20 -32.34
CA PHE A 363 1.23 -13.73 -30.97
C PHE A 363 1.03 -12.21 -30.91
N GLU A 364 1.82 -11.45 -31.68
CA GLU A 364 1.70 -9.99 -31.80
C GLU A 364 0.27 -9.56 -32.17
N LYS A 365 -0.32 -10.21 -33.17
CA LYS A 365 -1.73 -10.00 -33.54
C LYS A 365 -2.71 -10.34 -32.42
N LYS A 366 -2.40 -11.35 -31.60
CA LYS A 366 -3.26 -11.81 -30.50
C LYS A 366 -3.27 -10.84 -29.33
N ILE A 367 -2.13 -10.25 -28.99
CA ILE A 367 -2.01 -9.25 -27.92
C ILE A 367 -2.29 -7.82 -28.42
N GLY A 368 -2.26 -7.60 -29.73
CA GLY A 368 -2.51 -6.29 -30.34
C GLY A 368 -1.33 -5.33 -30.18
N TYR A 369 -0.10 -5.85 -30.17
CA TYR A 369 1.16 -5.09 -30.09
C TYR A 369 2.15 -5.66 -31.10
N THR A 370 2.84 -4.77 -31.83
CA THR A 370 3.87 -5.14 -32.81
C THR A 370 5.21 -4.66 -32.30
N PHE A 371 6.14 -5.59 -32.08
CA PHE A 371 7.46 -5.28 -31.57
C PHE A 371 8.30 -4.60 -32.65
N LYS A 372 9.02 -3.54 -32.26
CA LYS A 372 10.03 -2.92 -33.12
C LYS A 372 11.25 -3.83 -33.22
N ASN A 373 11.67 -4.41 -32.09
CA ASN A 373 12.75 -5.37 -32.00
C ASN A 373 12.25 -6.73 -31.45
N LYS A 374 12.10 -7.70 -32.37
CA LYS A 374 11.65 -9.05 -32.04
C LYS A 374 12.59 -9.82 -31.08
N ALA A 375 13.83 -9.37 -30.91
CA ALA A 375 14.76 -9.99 -29.96
C ALA A 375 14.26 -9.87 -28.50
N TYR A 376 13.57 -8.78 -28.12
CA TYR A 376 12.94 -8.69 -26.79
C TYR A 376 11.87 -9.76 -26.59
N LEU A 377 11.05 -10.00 -27.62
CA LEU A 377 10.01 -11.03 -27.58
C LEU A 377 10.60 -12.44 -27.57
N LEU A 378 11.68 -12.67 -28.33
CA LEU A 378 12.42 -13.93 -28.28
C LEU A 378 12.99 -14.19 -26.89
N GLN A 379 13.62 -13.19 -26.27
CA GLN A 379 14.11 -13.28 -24.89
C GLN A 379 12.99 -13.63 -23.92
N ALA A 380 11.85 -12.92 -23.99
CA ALA A 380 10.70 -13.16 -23.11
C ALA A 380 10.13 -14.58 -23.22
N PHE A 381 10.19 -15.18 -24.42
CA PHE A 381 9.73 -16.55 -24.66
C PHE A 381 10.82 -17.63 -24.54
N THR A 382 12.04 -17.30 -24.10
CA THR A 382 13.13 -18.28 -23.98
C THR A 382 13.32 -18.73 -22.54
N HIS A 383 12.96 -19.98 -22.25
CA HIS A 383 13.24 -20.60 -20.96
C HIS A 383 14.74 -20.99 -20.85
N PRO A 384 15.36 -20.93 -19.65
CA PRO A 384 16.78 -21.25 -19.47
C PRO A 384 17.24 -22.62 -19.98
N SER A 385 16.33 -23.58 -20.14
CA SER A 385 16.66 -24.90 -20.72
C SER A 385 16.81 -24.89 -22.25
N TYR A 386 16.42 -23.83 -22.95
CA TYR A 386 16.42 -23.75 -24.40
C TYR A 386 17.78 -23.27 -24.94
N TYR A 387 18.74 -24.17 -25.06
CA TYR A 387 20.11 -23.85 -25.49
C TYR A 387 20.26 -23.43 -26.97
N TYR A 388 19.23 -23.63 -27.81
CA TYR A 388 19.28 -23.22 -29.22
C TYR A 388 19.21 -21.71 -29.40
N ASN A 389 18.77 -20.96 -28.38
CA ASN A 389 18.85 -19.52 -28.42
C ASN A 389 20.27 -19.09 -28.03
N ASP A 390 21.05 -18.71 -29.03
CA ASP A 390 22.38 -18.15 -28.87
C ASP A 390 22.43 -16.64 -29.13
N ILE A 391 21.27 -15.99 -29.33
CA ILE A 391 21.18 -14.57 -29.67
C ILE A 391 20.87 -13.72 -28.46
N THR A 392 19.93 -14.17 -27.63
CA THR A 392 19.47 -13.42 -26.45
C THR A 392 19.65 -14.24 -25.19
N ASP A 393 19.59 -13.56 -24.05
CA ASP A 393 19.48 -14.24 -22.75
C ASP A 393 18.10 -14.92 -22.61
N CYS A 394 17.87 -15.57 -21.47
CA CYS A 394 16.58 -16.12 -21.07
C CYS A 394 15.64 -15.03 -20.49
N TYR A 395 14.38 -15.43 -20.26
CA TYR A 395 13.33 -14.52 -19.82
C TYR A 395 13.49 -13.98 -18.39
N GLN A 396 14.33 -14.61 -17.55
CA GLN A 396 14.34 -14.39 -16.08
C GLN A 396 14.61 -12.93 -15.68
N ARG A 397 15.48 -12.23 -16.41
CA ARG A 397 15.73 -10.80 -16.14
C ARG A 397 14.52 -9.94 -16.51
N LEU A 398 13.80 -10.28 -17.58
CA LEU A 398 12.59 -9.59 -17.99
C LEU A 398 11.42 -9.88 -17.04
N GLU A 399 11.32 -11.11 -16.53
CA GLU A 399 10.38 -11.50 -15.47
C GLU A 399 10.58 -10.60 -14.25
N PHE A 400 11.81 -10.45 -13.76
CA PHE A 400 12.13 -9.56 -12.63
C PHE A 400 11.64 -8.12 -12.82
N LEU A 401 11.81 -7.56 -14.03
CA LEU A 401 11.37 -6.21 -14.35
C LEU A 401 9.84 -6.16 -14.51
N GLY A 402 9.26 -7.14 -15.19
CA GLY A 402 7.84 -7.26 -15.46
C GLY A 402 6.99 -7.45 -14.21
N ASP A 403 7.45 -8.24 -13.24
CA ASP A 403 6.83 -8.40 -11.90
C ASP A 403 6.61 -7.02 -11.24
N ALA A 404 7.65 -6.18 -11.24
CA ALA A 404 7.57 -4.87 -10.60
C ALA A 404 6.67 -3.89 -11.38
N ILE A 405 6.67 -3.95 -12.72
CA ILE A 405 5.82 -3.12 -13.57
C ILE A 405 4.35 -3.50 -13.40
N LEU A 406 4.00 -4.78 -13.51
CA LEU A 406 2.61 -5.23 -13.39
C LEU A 406 2.07 -4.97 -11.98
N ASP A 407 2.86 -5.23 -10.94
CA ASP A 407 2.49 -4.92 -9.56
C ASP A 407 2.19 -3.42 -9.39
N TYR A 408 3.01 -2.53 -9.95
CA TYR A 408 2.77 -1.09 -9.92
C TYR A 408 1.51 -0.67 -10.69
N LEU A 409 1.36 -1.09 -11.95
CA LEU A 409 0.23 -0.69 -12.80
C LEU A 409 -1.11 -1.17 -12.24
N ILE A 410 -1.18 -2.43 -11.79
CA ILE A 410 -2.38 -3.01 -11.20
C ILE A 410 -2.71 -2.31 -9.88
N THR A 411 -1.70 -2.10 -9.02
CA THR A 411 -1.90 -1.39 -7.73
C THR A 411 -2.37 0.03 -7.96
N ARG A 412 -1.83 0.73 -8.97
CA ARG A 412 -2.22 2.08 -9.33
C ARG A 412 -3.67 2.14 -9.80
N GLN A 413 -4.09 1.24 -10.68
CA GLN A 413 -5.48 1.17 -11.13
C GLN A 413 -6.45 0.85 -9.98
N LEU A 414 -6.10 -0.07 -9.07
CA LEU A 414 -6.90 -0.41 -7.89
C LEU A 414 -7.04 0.75 -6.90
N TYR A 415 -5.96 1.50 -6.69
CA TYR A 415 -5.95 2.68 -5.82
C TYR A 415 -6.92 3.75 -6.32
N GLU A 416 -7.02 3.86 -7.64
CA GLU A 416 -7.78 4.87 -8.38
C GLU A 416 -9.23 4.47 -8.69
N ASP A 417 -9.69 3.33 -8.17
CA ASP A 417 -11.05 2.82 -8.29
C ASP A 417 -12.06 3.72 -7.54
N PRO A 418 -13.23 4.03 -8.12
CA PRO A 418 -14.23 4.89 -7.48
C PRO A 418 -14.83 4.30 -6.20
N SER A 419 -14.72 3.00 -5.98
CA SER A 419 -15.30 2.29 -4.83
C SER A 419 -14.60 2.61 -3.50
N ASP A 420 -13.51 3.40 -3.54
CA ASP A 420 -12.74 3.90 -2.40
C ASP A 420 -12.48 2.83 -1.34
N HIS A 421 -11.82 1.77 -1.78
CA HIS A 421 -11.56 0.58 -0.99
C HIS A 421 -10.73 0.91 0.25
N SER A 422 -11.11 0.33 1.40
CA SER A 422 -10.29 0.43 2.61
C SER A 422 -8.90 -0.22 2.39
N PRO A 423 -7.84 0.24 3.08
CA PRO A 423 -6.48 -0.26 2.85
C PRO A 423 -6.34 -1.78 2.96
N GLY A 424 -7.07 -2.41 3.88
CA GLY A 424 -7.13 -3.86 3.98
C GLY A 424 -7.72 -4.52 2.73
N LYS A 425 -8.84 -3.97 2.18
CA LYS A 425 -9.46 -4.48 0.95
C LYS A 425 -8.54 -4.29 -0.25
N LEU A 426 -7.84 -3.15 -0.36
CA LEU A 426 -6.83 -2.92 -1.41
C LEU A 426 -5.71 -3.96 -1.35
N THR A 427 -5.21 -4.27 -0.15
CA THR A 427 -4.20 -5.32 0.04
C THR A 427 -4.71 -6.69 -0.42
N ASP A 428 -5.95 -7.03 -0.06
CA ASP A 428 -6.57 -8.29 -0.44
C ASP A 428 -6.79 -8.38 -1.97
N LEU A 429 -7.25 -7.30 -2.61
CA LEU A 429 -7.42 -7.19 -4.07
C LEU A 429 -6.09 -7.30 -4.82
N ARG A 430 -5.06 -6.57 -4.38
CA ARG A 430 -3.70 -6.64 -4.94
C ARG A 430 -3.18 -8.07 -4.85
N ALA A 431 -3.33 -8.75 -3.72
CA ALA A 431 -2.86 -10.12 -3.54
C ALA A 431 -3.64 -11.16 -4.39
N ALA A 432 -4.89 -10.87 -4.77
CA ALA A 432 -5.68 -11.73 -5.63
C ALA A 432 -5.33 -11.56 -7.12
N LEU A 433 -5.09 -10.32 -7.56
CA LEU A 433 -4.79 -9.97 -8.95
C LEU A 433 -3.31 -10.11 -9.30
N VAL A 434 -2.41 -9.80 -8.37
CA VAL A 434 -0.95 -9.91 -8.55
C VAL A 434 -0.48 -11.22 -7.94
N ASN A 435 -0.71 -12.31 -8.65
CA ASN A 435 -0.30 -13.65 -8.24
C ASN A 435 0.05 -14.50 -9.47
N ASN A 436 1.17 -15.22 -9.40
CA ASN A 436 1.70 -16.08 -10.46
C ASN A 436 0.64 -17.07 -10.99
N ILE A 437 -0.24 -17.60 -10.14
CA ILE A 437 -1.29 -18.53 -10.58
C ILE A 437 -2.32 -17.85 -11.49
N TYR A 438 -2.71 -16.61 -11.18
CA TYR A 438 -3.62 -15.83 -12.02
C TYR A 438 -2.93 -15.45 -13.34
N PHE A 439 -1.65 -15.07 -13.30
CA PHE A 439 -0.88 -14.83 -14.51
C PHE A 439 -0.71 -16.09 -15.36
N ALA A 440 -0.52 -17.27 -14.76
CA ALA A 440 -0.47 -18.54 -15.47
C ALA A 440 -1.80 -18.86 -16.18
N SER A 441 -2.95 -18.60 -15.54
CA SER A 441 -4.26 -18.83 -16.18
C SER A 441 -4.51 -17.87 -17.35
N LEU A 442 -4.09 -16.60 -17.22
CA LEU A 442 -4.09 -15.64 -18.32
C LEU A 442 -3.14 -16.06 -19.44
N ALA A 443 -1.92 -16.51 -19.12
CA ALA A 443 -0.94 -16.99 -20.10
C ALA A 443 -1.51 -18.12 -20.96
N VAL A 444 -2.23 -19.07 -20.36
CA VAL A 444 -2.91 -20.15 -21.10
C VAL A 444 -4.06 -19.61 -21.95
N THR A 445 -4.90 -18.74 -21.38
CA THR A 445 -6.07 -18.14 -22.07
C THR A 445 -5.67 -17.33 -23.30
N TYR A 446 -4.57 -16.59 -23.21
CA TYR A 446 -4.01 -15.78 -24.29
C TYR A 446 -2.95 -16.53 -25.12
N LYS A 447 -2.75 -17.83 -24.86
CA LYS A 447 -1.92 -18.77 -25.64
C LYS A 447 -0.41 -18.48 -25.62
N TYR A 448 0.11 -17.86 -24.57
CA TYR A 448 1.56 -17.62 -24.36
C TYR A 448 2.34 -18.94 -24.39
N ASN A 449 1.77 -19.98 -23.78
CA ASN A 449 2.35 -21.32 -23.71
C ASN A 449 2.71 -21.94 -25.08
N LYS A 450 2.08 -21.48 -26.18
CA LYS A 450 2.38 -21.98 -27.53
C LYS A 450 3.68 -21.43 -28.13
N PHE A 451 4.15 -20.31 -27.61
CA PHE A 451 5.32 -19.59 -28.13
C PHE A 451 6.56 -19.76 -27.25
N LEU A 452 6.38 -20.24 -26.01
CA LEU A 452 7.45 -20.55 -25.08
C LEU A 452 8.40 -21.62 -25.64
N LYS A 453 9.68 -21.24 -25.78
CA LYS A 453 10.78 -22.10 -26.21
C LYS A 453 11.39 -22.77 -24.97
N MET A 454 11.35 -24.09 -24.91
CA MET A 454 11.94 -24.86 -23.80
C MET A 454 12.40 -26.25 -24.26
N LEU A 455 13.38 -26.81 -23.56
CA LEU A 455 13.82 -28.21 -23.71
C LEU A 455 13.83 -28.90 -22.35
N SER A 456 12.66 -29.00 -21.71
CA SER A 456 12.48 -29.73 -20.46
C SER A 456 11.22 -30.59 -20.53
N PRO A 457 11.35 -31.93 -20.65
CA PRO A 457 10.21 -32.83 -20.73
C PRO A 457 9.33 -32.78 -19.47
N SER A 458 9.93 -32.62 -18.29
CA SER A 458 9.20 -32.54 -17.03
C SER A 458 8.32 -31.29 -16.95
N LEU A 459 8.87 -30.13 -17.31
CA LEU A 459 8.11 -28.87 -17.36
C LEU A 459 7.01 -28.93 -18.42
N PHE A 460 7.31 -29.51 -19.59
CA PHE A 460 6.33 -29.69 -20.66
C PHE A 460 5.15 -30.56 -20.22
N ASN A 461 5.41 -31.68 -19.55
CA ASN A 461 4.37 -32.54 -19.01
C ASN A 461 3.55 -31.82 -17.93
N LEU A 462 4.19 -31.09 -17.02
CA LEU A 462 3.51 -30.32 -15.99
C LEU A 462 2.57 -29.27 -16.58
N MET A 463 3.03 -28.51 -17.57
CA MET A 463 2.20 -27.53 -18.27
C MET A 463 1.04 -28.17 -19.02
N ASN A 464 1.26 -29.29 -19.71
CA ASN A 464 0.17 -29.96 -20.43
C ASN A 464 -0.88 -30.50 -19.46
N ASN A 465 -0.47 -31.08 -18.34
CA ASN A 465 -1.39 -31.52 -17.29
C ASN A 465 -2.20 -30.33 -16.76
N TYR A 466 -1.53 -29.20 -16.46
CA TYR A 466 -2.21 -27.98 -16.03
C TYR A 466 -3.18 -27.44 -17.09
N ILE A 467 -2.78 -27.38 -18.36
CA ILE A 467 -3.63 -26.90 -19.47
C ILE A 467 -4.84 -27.81 -19.69
N ASN A 468 -4.67 -29.13 -19.63
CA ASN A 468 -5.77 -30.08 -19.78
C ASN A 468 -6.75 -29.96 -18.62
N MET A 469 -6.23 -29.85 -17.39
CA MET A 469 -7.07 -29.65 -16.21
C MET A 469 -7.82 -28.32 -16.24
N LEU A 470 -7.17 -27.25 -16.69
CA LEU A 470 -7.87 -25.99 -16.94
C LEU A 470 -9.00 -26.22 -17.95
N LYS A 471 -8.77 -26.83 -19.11
CA LYS A 471 -9.86 -27.05 -20.08
C LYS A 471 -11.03 -27.90 -19.57
N GLU A 472 -10.75 -28.85 -18.69
CA GLU A 472 -11.76 -29.77 -18.13
C GLU A 472 -12.54 -29.15 -16.97
N SER A 473 -11.93 -28.22 -16.22
CA SER A 473 -12.53 -27.57 -15.07
C SER A 473 -13.69 -26.65 -15.46
N ASP A 474 -14.83 -26.82 -14.80
CA ASP A 474 -15.98 -25.93 -14.95
C ASP A 474 -15.67 -24.50 -14.45
N ALA A 475 -14.79 -24.36 -13.45
CA ALA A 475 -14.28 -23.06 -13.00
C ALA A 475 -13.47 -22.35 -14.09
N PHE A 476 -12.76 -23.08 -14.95
CA PHE A 476 -12.04 -22.46 -16.06
C PHE A 476 -12.94 -22.17 -17.25
N LYS A 477 -13.97 -22.98 -17.54
CA LYS A 477 -14.99 -22.60 -18.53
C LYS A 477 -15.69 -21.32 -18.10
N PHE A 478 -15.97 -21.20 -16.81
CA PHE A 478 -16.44 -19.95 -16.21
C PHE A 478 -15.42 -18.83 -16.41
N PHE A 479 -14.14 -19.05 -16.11
CA PHE A 479 -13.05 -18.10 -16.35
C PHE A 479 -12.89 -17.73 -17.83
N GLU A 480 -13.06 -18.65 -18.77
CA GLU A 480 -12.90 -18.37 -20.20
C GLU A 480 -13.98 -17.41 -20.69
N ILE A 481 -15.21 -17.56 -20.17
CA ILE A 481 -16.36 -16.71 -20.46
C ILE A 481 -16.22 -15.36 -19.75
N HIS A 482 -15.92 -15.37 -18.45
CA HIS A 482 -16.02 -14.19 -17.59
C HIS A 482 -14.69 -13.48 -17.36
N LYS A 483 -13.57 -14.12 -17.70
CA LYS A 483 -12.17 -13.66 -17.51
C LYS A 483 -11.75 -13.48 -16.05
N TYR A 484 -12.44 -14.12 -15.10
CA TYR A 484 -12.14 -14.10 -13.67
C TYR A 484 -12.63 -15.34 -12.92
N TYR A 485 -12.17 -15.54 -11.68
CA TYR A 485 -12.64 -16.60 -10.77
C TYR A 485 -13.70 -16.02 -9.80
N LEU A 486 -14.80 -16.75 -9.55
CA LEU A 486 -15.90 -16.24 -8.72
C LEU A 486 -15.57 -16.22 -7.23
N GLU A 487 -14.84 -17.23 -6.72
CA GLU A 487 -14.54 -17.31 -5.29
C GLU A 487 -13.18 -17.98 -5.00
N GLU A 488 -12.50 -17.57 -3.91
CA GLU A 488 -11.31 -18.28 -3.37
C GLU A 488 -11.60 -19.78 -3.05
N MET A 489 -12.89 -20.17 -2.98
CA MET A 489 -13.34 -21.55 -2.82
C MET A 489 -13.36 -22.35 -4.13
N GLU A 490 -13.36 -21.74 -5.31
CA GLU A 490 -13.26 -22.45 -6.60
C GLU A 490 -11.79 -22.59 -7.06
N PHE A 491 -10.92 -21.73 -6.52
CA PHE A 491 -9.48 -21.95 -6.55
C PHE A 491 -9.05 -23.24 -5.82
N PHE A 492 -9.96 -23.84 -5.03
CA PHE A 492 -9.72 -25.04 -4.23
C PHE A 492 -9.52 -26.30 -5.09
N GLU A 493 -10.07 -26.37 -6.29
CA GLU A 493 -9.80 -27.47 -7.22
C GLU A 493 -8.43 -27.34 -7.92
N LEU A 494 -7.93 -26.11 -8.09
CA LEU A 494 -6.62 -25.84 -8.71
C LEU A 494 -5.46 -25.81 -7.68
N GLY A 495 -5.76 -25.65 -6.39
CA GLY A 495 -4.77 -25.51 -5.31
C GLY A 495 -4.06 -26.82 -4.91
N GLU A 496 -4.54 -27.98 -5.35
CA GLU A 496 -3.85 -29.27 -5.20
C GLU A 496 -2.98 -29.62 -6.42
N VAL A 497 -2.97 -28.78 -7.45
CA VAL A 497 -2.19 -28.98 -8.68
C VAL A 497 -0.97 -28.07 -8.67
N ASP A 498 0.20 -28.64 -8.95
CA ASP A 498 1.43 -27.87 -9.12
C ASP A 498 1.32 -26.98 -10.37
N VAL A 499 1.07 -25.69 -10.17
CA VAL A 499 1.04 -24.68 -11.25
C VAL A 499 2.46 -24.48 -11.79
N PRO A 500 2.70 -24.64 -13.10
CA PRO A 500 4.01 -24.38 -13.69
C PRO A 500 4.34 -22.89 -13.59
N LYS A 501 5.28 -22.54 -12.70
CA LYS A 501 5.70 -21.14 -12.48
C LYS A 501 6.08 -20.42 -13.77
N ALA A 502 6.77 -21.12 -14.66
CA ALA A 502 7.21 -20.60 -15.96
C ALA A 502 6.07 -19.97 -16.80
N LEU A 503 4.80 -20.36 -16.62
CA LEU A 503 3.68 -19.71 -17.32
C LEU A 503 3.40 -18.30 -16.80
N GLY A 504 3.43 -18.11 -15.47
CA GLY A 504 3.34 -16.79 -14.86
C GLY A 504 4.57 -15.95 -15.16
N ASP A 505 5.76 -16.56 -15.04
CA ASP A 505 7.03 -15.87 -15.27
C ASP A 505 7.14 -15.33 -16.71
N VAL A 506 6.65 -16.10 -17.70
CA VAL A 506 6.62 -15.68 -19.11
C VAL A 506 5.56 -14.62 -19.37
N PHE A 507 4.46 -14.61 -18.61
CA PHE A 507 3.48 -13.53 -18.68
C PHE A 507 4.07 -12.21 -18.19
N GLU A 508 4.87 -12.24 -17.12
CA GLU A 508 5.60 -11.09 -16.59
C GLU A 508 6.74 -10.68 -17.53
N SER A 509 7.50 -11.63 -18.07
CA SER A 509 8.62 -11.35 -18.96
C SER A 509 8.21 -10.61 -20.24
N VAL A 510 7.04 -10.95 -20.81
CA VAL A 510 6.49 -10.24 -21.98
C VAL A 510 6.11 -8.81 -21.62
N ALA A 511 5.63 -8.53 -20.40
CA ALA A 511 5.38 -7.16 -19.95
C ALA A 511 6.69 -6.37 -19.89
N GLY A 512 7.75 -6.98 -19.36
CA GLY A 512 9.11 -6.41 -19.37
C GLY A 512 9.63 -6.16 -20.79
N ALA A 513 9.39 -7.09 -21.73
CA ALA A 513 9.78 -6.92 -23.13
C ALA A 513 9.05 -5.77 -23.82
N ILE A 514 7.73 -5.64 -23.64
CA ILE A 514 6.94 -4.53 -24.19
C ILE A 514 7.43 -3.20 -23.62
N TYR A 515 7.70 -3.16 -22.32
CA TYR A 515 8.24 -1.97 -21.66
C TYR A 515 9.55 -1.54 -22.31
N LEU A 516 10.51 -2.44 -22.52
CA LEU A 516 11.79 -2.09 -23.15
C LEU A 516 11.64 -1.71 -24.64
N ASP A 517 10.87 -2.48 -25.41
CA ASP A 517 10.66 -2.26 -26.85
C ASP A 517 9.95 -0.92 -27.14
N SER A 518 9.04 -0.52 -26.26
CA SER A 518 8.30 0.74 -26.38
C SER A 518 9.12 1.98 -25.98
N GLY A 519 10.37 1.81 -25.53
CA GLY A 519 11.20 2.90 -25.02
C GLY A 519 10.90 3.24 -23.56
N MET A 520 10.62 2.21 -22.74
CA MET A 520 10.30 2.31 -21.31
C MET A 520 8.94 2.97 -21.03
N SER A 521 7.94 2.69 -21.88
CA SER A 521 6.58 3.20 -21.72
C SER A 521 5.71 2.25 -20.90
N LEU A 522 5.22 2.74 -19.76
CA LEU A 522 4.18 2.11 -18.95
C LEU A 522 2.82 2.09 -19.68
N ASP A 523 2.53 3.11 -20.49
CA ASP A 523 1.28 3.19 -21.28
C ASP A 523 1.19 2.06 -22.30
N ALA A 524 2.31 1.76 -22.97
CA ALA A 524 2.38 0.65 -23.92
C ALA A 524 2.08 -0.70 -23.26
N VAL A 525 2.63 -0.95 -22.06
CA VAL A 525 2.37 -2.16 -21.28
C VAL A 525 0.90 -2.22 -20.86
N TRP A 526 0.38 -1.13 -20.27
CA TRP A 526 -0.99 -1.11 -19.77
C TRP A 526 -2.01 -1.27 -20.88
N LYS A 527 -1.83 -0.63 -22.04
CA LYS A 527 -2.73 -0.78 -23.20
C LYS A 527 -2.92 -2.23 -23.65
N VAL A 528 -1.90 -3.08 -23.46
CA VAL A 528 -1.96 -4.51 -23.79
C VAL A 528 -2.58 -5.29 -22.64
N TYR A 529 -2.12 -5.06 -21.41
CA TYR A 529 -2.49 -5.89 -20.25
C TYR A 529 -3.84 -5.49 -19.62
N SER A 530 -4.30 -4.24 -19.75
CA SER A 530 -5.58 -3.77 -19.20
C SER A 530 -6.74 -4.60 -19.74
N ARG A 531 -6.73 -4.94 -21.03
CA ARG A 531 -7.72 -5.81 -21.68
C ARG A 531 -7.80 -7.21 -21.05
N MET A 532 -6.69 -7.69 -20.50
CA MET A 532 -6.61 -9.02 -19.88
C MET A 532 -7.03 -8.99 -18.40
N ILE A 533 -6.73 -7.91 -17.69
CA ILE A 533 -6.84 -7.80 -16.23
C ILE A 533 -8.13 -7.11 -15.78
N LEU A 534 -8.57 -6.06 -16.49
CA LEU A 534 -9.73 -5.23 -16.08
C LEU A 534 -11.03 -6.03 -15.88
N PRO A 535 -11.37 -7.05 -16.68
CA PRO A 535 -12.57 -7.85 -16.42
C PRO A 535 -12.57 -8.49 -15.03
N ALA A 536 -11.43 -9.05 -14.60
CA ALA A 536 -11.30 -9.63 -13.26
C ALA A 536 -11.26 -8.57 -12.18
N MET A 537 -10.59 -7.46 -12.43
CA MET A 537 -10.51 -6.37 -11.47
C MET A 537 -11.88 -5.79 -11.15
N LYS A 538 -12.74 -5.57 -12.18
CA LYS A 538 -14.12 -5.09 -11.99
C LYS A 538 -14.93 -6.05 -11.12
N HIS A 539 -14.90 -7.34 -11.46
CA HIS A 539 -15.62 -8.35 -10.69
C HIS A 539 -15.13 -8.46 -9.24
N LEU A 540 -13.82 -8.50 -9.02
CA LEU A 540 -13.24 -8.62 -7.68
C LEU A 540 -13.46 -7.35 -6.85
N SER A 541 -13.54 -6.18 -7.47
CA SER A 541 -13.84 -4.93 -6.75
C SER A 541 -15.29 -4.92 -6.23
N GLU A 542 -16.23 -5.50 -6.98
CA GLU A 542 -17.61 -5.72 -6.52
C GLU A 542 -17.68 -6.85 -5.46
N HIS A 543 -16.90 -7.90 -5.63
CA HIS A 543 -16.89 -9.11 -4.78
C HIS A 543 -15.52 -9.33 -4.13
N VAL A 544 -15.12 -8.41 -3.25
CA VAL A 544 -13.76 -8.42 -2.66
C VAL A 544 -13.49 -9.73 -1.92
N PRO A 545 -12.53 -10.55 -2.38
CA PRO A 545 -12.14 -11.76 -1.67
C PRO A 545 -11.49 -11.34 -0.34
N ILE A 546 -12.06 -11.78 0.78
CA ILE A 546 -11.48 -11.48 2.09
C ILE A 546 -10.41 -12.53 2.38
N SER A 547 -9.20 -12.09 2.71
CA SER A 547 -8.14 -13.00 3.12
C SER A 547 -8.64 -13.92 4.25
N PRO A 548 -8.45 -15.25 4.17
CA PRO A 548 -8.99 -16.19 5.16
C PRO A 548 -8.53 -15.86 6.59
N VAL A 549 -7.31 -15.36 6.74
CA VAL A 549 -6.78 -14.94 8.05
C VAL A 549 -7.56 -13.75 8.57
N ARG A 550 -7.85 -12.76 7.72
CA ARG A 550 -8.59 -11.56 8.07
C ARG A 550 -10.06 -11.86 8.33
N GLU A 551 -10.72 -12.63 7.48
CA GLU A 551 -12.10 -13.10 7.66
C GLU A 551 -12.24 -13.85 9.01
N LEU A 552 -11.24 -14.65 9.38
CA LEU A 552 -11.20 -15.32 10.69
C LEU A 552 -11.10 -14.31 11.84
N TYR A 553 -10.23 -13.31 11.76
CA TYR A 553 -10.14 -12.26 12.79
C TYR A 553 -11.43 -11.41 12.88
N GLU A 554 -12.05 -11.08 11.74
CA GLU A 554 -13.26 -10.26 11.69
C GLU A 554 -14.49 -11.01 12.21
N SER A 555 -14.61 -12.30 11.88
CA SER A 555 -15.67 -13.18 12.43
C SER A 555 -15.52 -13.41 13.94
N MET A 556 -14.32 -13.22 14.50
CA MET A 556 -14.01 -13.40 15.92
C MET A 556 -13.93 -12.09 16.72
N LYS A 557 -14.38 -10.96 16.17
CA LYS A 557 -14.31 -9.62 16.80
C LYS A 557 -14.90 -9.51 18.22
N GLN A 558 -15.70 -10.48 18.68
CA GLN A 558 -16.23 -10.54 20.05
C GLN A 558 -15.22 -11.07 21.10
N SER A 559 -14.10 -11.68 20.68
CA SER A 559 -13.10 -12.31 21.55
C SER A 559 -11.70 -11.67 21.39
N LYS A 560 -11.61 -10.35 21.60
CA LYS A 560 -10.40 -9.54 21.32
C LYS A 560 -9.13 -9.91 22.10
N ASP A 561 -9.21 -10.73 23.15
CA ASP A 561 -8.10 -10.95 24.09
C ASP A 561 -7.34 -12.29 23.94
N LYS A 562 -7.60 -13.09 22.90
CA LYS A 562 -6.88 -14.37 22.70
C LYS A 562 -6.01 -14.38 21.44
N LYS A 563 -4.74 -14.80 21.61
CA LYS A 563 -3.81 -15.12 20.52
C LYS A 563 -4.38 -16.32 19.74
N ILE A 564 -5.10 -16.05 18.65
CA ILE A 564 -5.86 -17.06 17.87
C ILE A 564 -4.92 -18.07 17.18
N PHE A 565 -3.74 -17.61 16.75
CA PHE A 565 -2.73 -18.44 16.09
C PHE A 565 -1.60 -18.77 17.06
N GLY A 566 -1.25 -20.05 17.14
CA GLY A 566 -0.07 -20.55 17.85
C GLY A 566 1.25 -20.14 17.18
N ASP A 567 2.35 -20.39 17.88
CA ASP A 567 3.68 -20.15 17.34
C ASP A 567 4.04 -21.21 16.27
N PRO A 568 4.77 -20.83 15.20
CA PRO A 568 5.08 -21.73 14.11
C PRO A 568 6.03 -22.85 14.55
N VAL A 569 5.70 -24.09 14.18
CA VAL A 569 6.54 -25.27 14.44
C VAL A 569 7.06 -25.80 13.11
N ILE A 570 8.38 -25.94 12.97
CA ILE A 570 9.00 -26.46 11.74
C ILE A 570 9.26 -27.96 11.91
N ARG A 571 8.75 -28.78 10.97
CA ARG A 571 9.02 -30.22 10.90
C ARG A 571 9.25 -30.63 9.45
N LYS A 572 10.37 -31.29 9.14
CA LYS A 572 10.72 -31.80 7.79
C LYS A 572 10.51 -30.75 6.69
N ASP A 573 11.11 -29.56 6.85
CA ASP A 573 11.02 -28.41 5.93
C ASP A 573 9.60 -27.84 5.68
N LYS A 574 8.62 -28.24 6.49
CA LYS A 574 7.27 -27.65 6.48
C LYS A 574 7.02 -26.91 7.80
N THR A 575 6.39 -25.75 7.68
CA THR A 575 5.91 -24.94 8.81
C THR A 575 4.48 -25.33 9.14
N TYR A 576 4.22 -25.54 10.42
CA TYR A 576 2.91 -25.88 10.98
C TYR A 576 2.45 -24.75 11.89
N ILE A 577 1.19 -24.34 11.77
CA ILE A 577 0.58 -23.33 12.64
C ILE A 577 -0.78 -23.82 13.08
N GLU A 578 -1.06 -23.73 14.37
CA GLU A 578 -2.34 -24.06 14.94
C GLU A 578 -3.20 -22.80 15.11
N VAL A 579 -4.50 -22.94 14.87
CA VAL A 579 -5.53 -21.95 15.17
C VAL A 579 -6.45 -22.52 16.23
N VAL A 580 -6.72 -21.74 17.27
CA VAL A 580 -7.62 -22.12 18.35
C VAL A 580 -8.87 -21.25 18.27
N LEU A 581 -10.02 -21.87 18.03
CA LEU A 581 -11.31 -21.21 18.00
C LEU A 581 -11.79 -20.84 19.43
N PRO A 582 -12.70 -19.85 19.57
CA PRO A 582 -13.27 -19.49 20.88
C PRO A 582 -13.98 -20.63 21.61
N ASP A 583 -14.48 -21.63 20.86
CA ASP A 583 -15.13 -22.83 21.38
C ASP A 583 -14.14 -23.96 21.77
N GLY A 584 -12.84 -23.68 21.75
CA GLY A 584 -11.79 -24.61 22.16
C GLY A 584 -11.33 -25.59 21.09
N ARG A 585 -11.97 -25.61 19.91
CA ARG A 585 -11.52 -26.45 18.78
C ARG A 585 -10.22 -25.91 18.20
N THR A 586 -9.32 -26.82 17.81
CA THR A 586 -8.05 -26.46 17.20
C THR A 586 -7.94 -27.00 15.78
N PHE A 587 -7.35 -26.19 14.89
CA PHE A 587 -7.11 -26.54 13.50
C PHE A 587 -5.67 -26.25 13.15
N GLN A 588 -4.99 -27.21 12.54
CA GLN A 588 -3.61 -27.04 12.11
C GLN A 588 -3.55 -26.78 10.60
N GLY A 589 -2.80 -25.76 10.21
CA GLY A 589 -2.40 -25.49 8.84
C GLY A 589 -0.95 -25.85 8.59
N VAL A 590 -0.64 -26.18 7.34
CA VAL A 590 0.69 -26.59 6.90
C VAL A 590 1.08 -25.76 5.68
N GLY A 591 2.36 -25.39 5.58
CA GLY A 591 2.89 -24.73 4.40
C GLY A 591 4.41 -24.66 4.39
N PRO A 592 5.03 -24.26 3.27
CA PRO A 592 6.47 -24.09 3.17
C PRO A 592 7.00 -22.96 4.08
N ASN A 593 6.15 -21.99 4.44
CA ASN A 593 6.52 -20.88 5.31
C ASN A 593 5.37 -20.50 6.26
N LYS A 594 5.67 -19.60 7.21
CA LYS A 594 4.73 -19.11 8.21
C LYS A 594 3.45 -18.52 7.61
N LYS A 595 3.56 -17.74 6.51
CA LYS A 595 2.40 -17.09 5.87
C LYS A 595 1.42 -18.13 5.29
N VAL A 596 1.94 -19.09 4.52
CA VAL A 596 1.12 -20.13 3.87
C VAL A 596 0.49 -21.06 4.91
N ALA A 597 1.26 -21.48 5.92
CA ALA A 597 0.74 -22.30 7.02
C ALA A 597 -0.39 -21.58 7.78
N LYS A 598 -0.24 -20.28 8.04
CA LYS A 598 -1.24 -19.44 8.71
C LYS A 598 -2.53 -19.35 7.90
N ARG A 599 -2.41 -19.12 6.58
CA ARG A 599 -3.56 -19.07 5.66
C ARG A 599 -4.28 -20.42 5.58
N SER A 600 -3.53 -21.52 5.48
CA SER A 600 -4.07 -22.89 5.50
C SER A 600 -4.87 -23.19 6.77
N ALA A 601 -4.32 -22.81 7.94
CA ALA A 601 -4.99 -22.99 9.23
C ALA A 601 -6.30 -22.20 9.30
N ALA A 602 -6.27 -20.93 8.85
CA ALA A 602 -7.43 -20.07 8.84
C ALA A 602 -8.54 -20.58 7.91
N LYS A 603 -8.19 -21.07 6.71
CA LYS A 603 -9.15 -21.67 5.78
C LYS A 603 -9.88 -22.86 6.39
N ARG A 604 -9.14 -23.79 7.02
CA ARG A 604 -9.72 -24.97 7.68
C ARG A 604 -10.70 -24.57 8.79
N ALA A 605 -10.32 -23.59 9.60
CA ALA A 605 -11.16 -23.08 10.68
C ALA A 605 -12.43 -22.38 10.16
N LEU A 606 -12.32 -21.58 9.10
CA LEU A 606 -13.47 -20.90 8.47
C LEU A 606 -14.44 -21.87 7.82
N ALA A 607 -13.95 -22.89 7.12
CA ALA A 607 -14.80 -23.92 6.51
C ALA A 607 -15.71 -24.58 7.57
N GLU A 608 -15.16 -24.84 8.75
CA GLU A 608 -15.91 -25.43 9.85
C GLU A 608 -16.86 -24.44 10.54
N LEU A 609 -16.52 -23.16 10.58
CA LEU A 609 -17.43 -22.10 11.05
C LEU A 609 -18.62 -21.90 10.10
N LYS A 610 -18.39 -22.03 8.78
CA LYS A 610 -19.42 -21.89 7.74
C LYS A 610 -20.40 -23.07 7.73
N LYS A 611 -19.96 -24.29 8.03
CA LYS A 611 -20.83 -25.48 8.19
C LYS A 611 -21.85 -25.39 9.34
N LYS A 612 -21.65 -24.48 10.30
CA LYS A 612 -22.54 -24.26 11.46
C LYS A 612 -23.58 -23.16 11.23
N LYS A 613 -23.47 -22.39 10.14
CA LYS A 613 -24.52 -21.46 9.69
C LYS A 613 -25.44 -22.20 8.74
#